data_AF-A0AAW9SBZ9-F1
#
_entry.id   AF-A0AAW9SBZ9-F1
#
_cell.length_a   1.000
_cell.length_b   1.000
_cell.length_c   1.000
_cell.angle_alpha   90.00
_cell.angle_beta   90.00
_cell.angle_gamma   90.00
#
_symmetry.space_group_name_H-M   'P 1'
#
loop_
_entity.id
_entity.type
_entity.pdbx_description
1 polymer ?
#
loop_
_entity_poly.entity_id
_entity_poly.type
_entity_poly.pdbx_seq_one_letter_code
_entity_poly.pdbx_strand_id
1 'polypeptide(L)'
;MKALSLLCSLFLILLSCNSSTSSEKLIGAWKLIGYQEFGIEKPYEEIWIDFNADGTCQLIEEGNRTKATWTLDEERFLLTIDGAKFSGNKPWYIQLDNRRFALKYKKEASYYFHEIERLPDDQTLARRKKEALIGTWEIEKVHLDNSDALSKQEMLKGRWIKLKSNGSFISGSGTQAINAGKWKFDDKTDSLAIHGNMNGGTRIRWKVKLAKPHYLYLSGSSQFQTTDVMLTCKRSDGK
;
A
#
# COMPACT_ATOMS: atom_id res chain seq x y z
N MET A 1 -20.84 35.42 -58.95
CA MET A 1 -21.31 34.36 -58.04
C MET A 1 -20.16 33.38 -57.71
N LYS A 2 -19.23 33.74 -56.81
CA LYS A 2 -18.11 32.87 -56.37
C LYS A 2 -17.71 33.09 -54.89
N ALA A 3 -18.58 33.67 -54.07
CA ALA A 3 -18.27 34.00 -52.67
C ALA A 3 -18.99 33.11 -51.65
N LEU A 4 -19.89 32.21 -52.07
CA LEU A 4 -20.72 31.43 -51.14
C LEU A 4 -20.13 30.06 -50.75
N SER A 5 -19.05 29.61 -51.40
CA SER A 5 -18.48 28.27 -51.17
C SER A 5 -17.39 28.20 -50.10
N LEU A 6 -16.86 29.34 -49.62
CA LEU A 6 -15.76 29.35 -48.64
C LEU A 6 -16.23 29.39 -47.17
N LEU A 7 -17.49 29.76 -46.90
CA LEU A 7 -17.99 29.87 -45.52
C LEU A 7 -18.40 28.52 -44.89
N CYS A 8 -18.77 27.52 -45.68
CA CYS A 8 -19.12 26.20 -45.13
C CYS A 8 -17.92 25.38 -44.65
N SER A 9 -16.72 25.64 -45.17
CA SER A 9 -15.51 24.89 -44.78
C SER A 9 -14.89 25.38 -43.47
N LEU A 10 -15.19 26.61 -43.04
CA LEU A 10 -14.65 27.18 -41.79
C LEU A 10 -15.50 26.81 -40.55
N PHE A 11 -16.76 26.42 -40.76
CA PHE A 11 -17.67 26.03 -39.66
C PHE A 11 -17.46 24.59 -39.16
N LEU A 12 -16.83 23.72 -39.97
CA LEU A 12 -16.53 22.33 -39.59
C LEU A 12 -15.29 22.19 -38.70
N ILE A 13 -14.41 23.20 -38.62
CA ILE A 13 -13.18 23.15 -37.82
C ILE A 13 -13.44 23.60 -36.36
N LEU A 14 -14.55 24.31 -36.10
CA LEU A 14 -14.88 24.82 -34.75
C LEU A 14 -15.76 23.88 -33.90
N LEU A 15 -16.23 22.75 -34.46
CA LEU A 15 -17.04 21.76 -33.73
C LEU A 15 -16.21 20.62 -33.13
N SER A 16 -14.91 20.56 -33.39
CA SER A 16 -13.98 19.68 -32.66
C SER A 16 -13.53 20.34 -31.36
N CYS A 17 -14.49 20.82 -30.55
CA CYS A 17 -14.23 20.91 -29.12
C CYS A 17 -14.04 19.47 -28.66
N ASN A 18 -12.79 19.01 -28.64
CA ASN A 18 -12.36 17.71 -28.10
C ASN A 18 -12.69 17.69 -26.60
N SER A 19 -13.97 17.50 -26.26
CA SER A 19 -14.36 17.11 -24.92
C SER A 19 -13.87 15.69 -24.76
N SER A 20 -12.72 15.52 -24.12
CA SER A 20 -12.16 14.21 -23.87
C SER A 20 -13.20 13.33 -23.17
N THR A 21 -13.32 12.07 -23.58
CA THR A 21 -14.29 11.14 -23.00
C THR A 21 -13.96 10.88 -21.52
N SER A 22 -14.92 10.34 -20.77
CA SER A 22 -14.67 9.96 -19.38
C SER A 22 -13.58 8.89 -19.27
N SER A 23 -13.52 7.96 -20.23
CA SER A 23 -12.45 6.98 -20.35
C SER A 23 -11.09 7.62 -20.61
N GLU A 24 -11.01 8.61 -21.51
CA GLU A 24 -9.76 9.34 -21.78
C GLU A 24 -9.25 10.11 -20.55
N LYS A 25 -10.16 10.70 -19.76
CA LYS A 25 -9.81 11.41 -18.52
C LYS A 25 -9.32 10.50 -17.41
N LEU A 26 -9.59 9.20 -17.48
CA LEU A 26 -9.13 8.22 -16.50
C LEU A 26 -7.74 7.67 -16.81
N ILE A 27 -7.34 7.67 -18.07
CA ILE A 27 -6.04 7.12 -18.50
C ILE A 27 -4.91 7.87 -17.79
N GLY A 28 -3.93 7.12 -17.31
CA GLY A 28 -2.78 7.63 -16.58
C GLY A 28 -2.74 7.19 -15.12
N ALA A 29 -1.79 7.77 -14.39
CA ALA A 29 -1.43 7.34 -13.05
C ALA A 29 -2.10 8.18 -11.95
N TRP A 30 -2.50 7.51 -10.89
CA TRP A 30 -3.31 8.08 -9.81
C TRP A 30 -2.86 7.56 -8.46
N LYS A 31 -3.01 8.41 -7.44
CA LYS A 31 -2.68 8.11 -6.05
C LYS A 31 -3.90 8.34 -5.17
N LEU A 32 -4.20 7.36 -4.31
CA LEU A 32 -5.22 7.52 -3.28
C LEU A 32 -4.80 8.61 -2.28
N ILE A 33 -5.68 9.57 -2.05
CA ILE A 33 -5.49 10.67 -1.10
C ILE A 33 -6.41 10.58 0.11
N GLY A 34 -7.45 9.75 0.06
CA GLY A 34 -8.34 9.52 1.18
C GLY A 34 -9.36 8.45 0.88
N TYR A 35 -9.91 7.84 1.93
CA TYR A 35 -11.05 6.95 1.82
C TYR A 35 -11.95 7.05 3.04
N GLN A 36 -13.24 6.84 2.80
CA GLN A 36 -14.29 6.83 3.80
C GLN A 36 -15.05 5.51 3.70
N GLU A 37 -15.38 4.92 4.84
CA GLU A 37 -16.30 3.79 4.93
C GLU A 37 -17.41 4.12 5.91
N PHE A 38 -18.66 3.97 5.48
CA PHE A 38 -19.86 4.32 6.25
C PHE A 38 -19.83 5.76 6.80
N GLY A 39 -19.26 6.69 6.02
CA GLY A 39 -19.09 8.10 6.40
C GLY A 39 -17.96 8.37 7.41
N ILE A 40 -17.18 7.35 7.80
CA ILE A 40 -16.05 7.50 8.71
C ILE A 40 -14.76 7.51 7.88
N GLU A 41 -13.96 8.57 8.03
CA GLU A 41 -12.60 8.61 7.48
C GLU A 41 -11.73 7.53 8.09
N LYS A 42 -10.95 6.87 7.24
CA LYS A 42 -10.13 5.73 7.63
C LYS A 42 -8.64 6.06 7.45
N PRO A 43 -7.75 5.38 8.21
CA PRO A 43 -6.33 5.68 8.20
C PRO A 43 -5.70 5.35 6.84
N TYR A 44 -4.90 6.30 6.33
CA TYR A 44 -4.31 6.30 5.01
C TYR A 44 -3.75 4.95 4.53
N GLU A 45 -4.23 4.47 3.39
CA GLU A 45 -3.66 3.33 2.66
C GLU A 45 -2.85 3.84 1.47
N GLU A 46 -1.67 3.25 1.27
CA GLU A 46 -0.78 3.63 0.18
C GLU A 46 -1.17 2.87 -1.10
N ILE A 47 -2.13 3.43 -1.83
CA ILE A 47 -2.66 2.86 -3.07
C ILE A 47 -2.35 3.78 -4.25
N TRP A 48 -1.85 3.19 -5.33
CA TRP A 48 -1.71 3.83 -6.63
C TRP A 48 -2.30 2.95 -7.72
N ILE A 49 -2.83 3.57 -8.76
CA ILE A 49 -3.39 2.89 -9.92
C ILE A 49 -2.99 3.62 -11.20
N ASP A 50 -2.65 2.87 -12.25
CA ASP A 50 -2.37 3.42 -13.57
C ASP A 50 -3.27 2.73 -14.60
N PHE A 51 -4.18 3.50 -15.21
CA PHE A 51 -5.15 3.00 -16.17
C PHE A 51 -4.59 3.15 -17.58
N ASN A 52 -4.47 2.04 -18.30
CA ASN A 52 -4.04 2.03 -19.69
C ASN A 52 -5.23 2.07 -20.64
N ALA A 53 -5.02 2.64 -21.83
CA ALA A 53 -6.04 2.75 -22.88
C ALA A 53 -6.56 1.38 -23.39
N ASP A 54 -5.79 0.31 -23.20
CA ASP A 54 -6.13 -1.06 -23.63
C ASP A 54 -7.06 -1.80 -22.65
N GLY A 55 -7.55 -1.13 -21.61
CA GLY A 55 -8.40 -1.73 -20.58
C GLY A 55 -7.63 -2.52 -19.51
N THR A 56 -6.29 -2.47 -19.52
CA THR A 56 -5.47 -2.99 -18.42
C THR A 56 -5.16 -1.88 -17.41
N CYS A 57 -4.86 -2.26 -16.17
CA CYS A 57 -4.31 -1.33 -15.20
C CYS A 57 -3.24 -1.97 -14.33
N GLN A 58 -2.34 -1.13 -13.84
CA GLN A 58 -1.35 -1.51 -12.83
C GLN A 58 -1.74 -0.92 -11.48
N LEU A 59 -1.86 -1.78 -10.48
CA LEU A 59 -2.19 -1.40 -9.12
C LEU A 59 -0.95 -1.58 -8.23
N ILE A 60 -0.71 -0.62 -7.34
CA ILE A 60 0.27 -0.75 -6.27
C ILE A 60 -0.47 -0.63 -4.95
N GLU A 61 -0.40 -1.66 -4.12
CA GLU A 61 -0.98 -1.69 -2.77
C GLU A 61 0.07 -2.16 -1.77
N GLU A 62 0.30 -1.38 -0.72
CA GLU A 62 1.27 -1.74 0.33
C GLU A 62 2.67 -2.05 -0.25
N GLY A 63 3.02 -1.38 -1.36
CA GLY A 63 4.27 -1.55 -2.09
C GLY A 63 4.34 -2.77 -3.00
N ASN A 64 3.25 -3.50 -3.21
CA ASN A 64 3.18 -4.65 -4.10
C ASN A 64 2.46 -4.29 -5.39
N ARG A 65 3.02 -4.68 -6.53
CA ARG A 65 2.42 -4.45 -7.86
C ARG A 65 1.56 -5.63 -8.27
N THR A 66 0.33 -5.33 -8.69
CA THR A 66 -0.60 -6.30 -9.25
C THR A 66 -1.08 -5.80 -10.61
N LYS A 67 -1.28 -6.73 -11.55
CA LYS A 67 -1.93 -6.44 -12.83
C LYS A 67 -3.43 -6.71 -12.68
N ALA A 68 -4.23 -5.80 -13.21
CA ALA A 68 -5.68 -5.84 -13.18
C ALA A 68 -6.23 -5.41 -14.54
N THR A 69 -7.54 -5.59 -14.73
CA THR A 69 -8.26 -5.05 -15.88
C THR A 69 -9.34 -4.10 -15.41
N TRP A 70 -9.76 -3.19 -16.27
CA TRP A 70 -10.81 -2.24 -15.98
C TRP A 70 -11.73 -2.01 -17.17
N THR A 71 -12.98 -1.69 -16.86
CA THR A 71 -13.99 -1.28 -17.84
C THR A 71 -14.79 -0.12 -17.29
N LEU A 72 -15.16 0.82 -18.16
CA LEU A 72 -16.04 1.94 -17.84
C LEU A 72 -17.30 1.86 -18.69
N ASP A 73 -18.45 1.75 -18.03
CA ASP A 73 -19.73 2.03 -18.64
C ASP A 73 -19.96 3.55 -18.61
N GLU A 74 -19.75 4.22 -19.74
CA GLU A 74 -19.85 5.68 -19.83
C GLU A 74 -21.28 6.21 -19.67
N GLU A 75 -22.29 5.42 -20.05
CA GLU A 75 -23.69 5.81 -19.91
C GLU A 75 -24.12 5.84 -18.44
N ARG A 76 -23.63 4.86 -17.66
CA ARG A 76 -23.98 4.71 -16.24
C ARG A 76 -22.92 5.26 -15.29
N PHE A 77 -21.77 5.71 -15.82
CA PHE A 77 -20.59 6.12 -15.05
C PHE A 77 -20.16 5.05 -14.03
N LEU A 78 -20.12 3.79 -14.48
CA LEU A 78 -19.75 2.64 -13.65
C LEU A 78 -18.38 2.10 -14.06
N LEU A 79 -17.42 2.18 -13.14
CA LEU A 79 -16.10 1.58 -13.28
C LEU A 79 -16.07 0.20 -12.62
N THR A 80 -15.59 -0.80 -13.35
CA THR A 80 -15.26 -2.11 -12.78
C THR A 80 -13.75 -2.28 -12.84
N ILE A 81 -13.15 -2.77 -11.76
CA ILE A 81 -11.72 -3.13 -11.68
C ILE A 81 -11.64 -4.57 -11.20
N ASP A 82 -11.08 -5.45 -12.02
CA ASP A 82 -10.93 -6.88 -11.72
C ASP A 82 -9.46 -7.22 -11.41
N GLY A 83 -9.22 -7.98 -10.34
CA GLY A 83 -7.87 -8.33 -9.84
C GLY A 83 -7.25 -7.36 -8.83
N ALA A 84 -8.04 -6.65 -8.03
CA ALA A 84 -7.60 -5.60 -7.08
C ALA A 84 -8.23 -5.77 -5.68
N LYS A 85 -7.78 -5.09 -4.63
CA LYS A 85 -8.58 -5.01 -3.38
C LYS A 85 -9.99 -4.43 -3.61
N PHE A 86 -10.16 -3.64 -4.66
CA PHE A 86 -11.45 -3.15 -5.16
C PHE A 86 -12.27 -4.22 -5.90
N SER A 87 -11.66 -5.37 -6.25
CA SER A 87 -12.30 -6.46 -6.97
C SER A 87 -13.12 -7.30 -6.02
N GLY A 88 -14.40 -7.00 -6.02
CA GLY A 88 -15.44 -7.93 -5.61
C GLY A 88 -16.61 -7.81 -6.57
N ASN A 89 -16.40 -7.85 -7.89
CA ASN A 89 -17.43 -7.67 -8.93
C ASN A 89 -18.41 -6.51 -8.68
N LYS A 90 -17.99 -5.49 -7.92
CA LYS A 90 -18.82 -4.35 -7.53
C LYS A 90 -18.53 -3.23 -8.51
N PRO A 91 -19.53 -2.79 -9.31
CA PRO A 91 -19.37 -1.60 -10.11
C PRO A 91 -19.31 -0.37 -9.18
N TRP A 92 -18.35 0.51 -9.44
CA TRP A 92 -18.12 1.75 -8.69
C TRP A 92 -18.68 2.92 -9.49
N TYR A 93 -19.49 3.76 -8.84
CA TYR A 93 -19.85 5.04 -9.44
C TYR A 93 -18.62 5.93 -9.48
N ILE A 94 -18.30 6.46 -10.66
CA ILE A 94 -17.17 7.36 -10.82
C ILE A 94 -17.61 8.81 -10.89
N GLN A 95 -16.87 9.66 -10.18
CA GLN A 95 -16.97 11.11 -10.32
C GLN A 95 -15.60 11.64 -10.73
N LEU A 96 -15.50 12.14 -11.96
CA LEU A 96 -14.29 12.72 -12.53
C LEU A 96 -14.30 14.24 -12.43
N ASP A 97 -13.18 14.81 -12.04
CA ASP A 97 -12.88 16.25 -12.03
C ASP A 97 -11.47 16.47 -12.59
N ASN A 98 -11.07 17.71 -12.83
CA ASN A 98 -9.73 18.04 -13.27
C ASN A 98 -8.70 17.51 -12.25
N ARG A 99 -7.92 16.52 -12.70
CA ARG A 99 -6.81 15.89 -11.95
C ARG A 99 -7.25 15.10 -10.71
N ARG A 100 -8.55 14.79 -10.57
CA ARG A 100 -9.09 14.01 -9.45
C ARG A 100 -10.19 13.08 -9.92
N PHE A 101 -10.32 11.94 -9.28
CA PHE A 101 -11.54 11.15 -9.37
C PHE A 101 -11.93 10.55 -8.03
N ALA A 102 -13.20 10.20 -7.90
CA ALA A 102 -13.70 9.46 -6.76
C ALA A 102 -14.42 8.18 -7.22
N LEU A 103 -14.17 7.08 -6.52
CA LEU A 103 -14.94 5.84 -6.62
C LEU A 103 -15.91 5.79 -5.46
N LYS A 104 -17.21 5.65 -5.75
CA LYS A 104 -18.25 5.56 -4.73
C LYS A 104 -19.02 4.26 -4.87
N TYR A 105 -19.18 3.54 -3.77
CA TYR A 105 -20.04 2.38 -3.69
C TYR A 105 -21.15 2.64 -2.68
N LYS A 106 -22.34 2.98 -3.22
CA LYS A 106 -23.52 3.34 -2.44
C LYS A 106 -23.18 4.39 -1.36
N LYS A 107 -23.70 4.20 -0.14
CA LYS A 107 -23.33 4.97 1.07
C LYS A 107 -22.26 4.26 1.90
N GLU A 108 -21.68 3.17 1.38
CA GLU A 108 -20.81 2.27 2.15
C GLU A 108 -19.35 2.67 2.05
N ALA A 109 -18.88 3.08 0.87
CA ALA A 109 -17.48 3.42 0.68
C ALA A 109 -17.27 4.53 -0.35
N SER A 110 -16.25 5.36 -0.12
CA SER A 110 -15.76 6.36 -1.07
C SER A 110 -14.23 6.41 -1.06
N TYR A 111 -13.61 6.37 -2.23
CA TYR A 111 -12.17 6.48 -2.43
C TYR A 111 -11.87 7.69 -3.30
N TYR A 112 -10.87 8.49 -2.91
CA TYR A 112 -10.53 9.74 -3.57
C TYR A 112 -9.10 9.66 -4.11
N PHE A 113 -8.93 9.96 -5.38
CA PHE A 113 -7.66 9.86 -6.09
C PHE A 113 -7.25 11.21 -6.65
N HIS A 114 -5.94 11.43 -6.70
CA HIS A 114 -5.32 12.55 -7.39
C HIS A 114 -4.40 12.03 -8.49
N GLU A 115 -4.40 12.71 -9.62
CA GLU A 115 -3.53 12.40 -10.75
C GLU A 115 -2.07 12.67 -10.39
N ILE A 116 -1.20 11.74 -10.77
CA ILE A 116 0.25 11.84 -10.68
C ILE A 116 0.86 11.62 -12.06
N GLU A 117 2.08 12.13 -12.25
CA GLU A 117 2.77 12.01 -13.54
C GLU A 117 3.12 10.57 -13.91
N ARG A 118 3.50 9.76 -12.90
CA ARG A 118 3.88 8.35 -13.08
C ARG A 118 3.80 7.58 -11.77
N LEU A 119 3.57 6.27 -11.86
CA LEU A 119 3.73 5.39 -10.70
C LEU A 119 5.16 5.45 -10.13
N PRO A 120 5.34 5.29 -8.81
CA PRO A 120 6.66 5.13 -8.23
C PRO A 120 7.35 3.92 -8.85
N ASP A 121 8.66 4.00 -9.14
CA ASP A 121 9.45 2.87 -9.62
C ASP A 121 9.78 1.86 -8.50
N ASP A 122 10.34 0.71 -8.86
CA ASP A 122 10.62 -0.38 -7.92
C ASP A 122 11.66 0.03 -6.86
N GLN A 123 12.64 0.87 -7.21
CA GLN A 123 13.62 1.37 -6.25
C GLN A 123 12.96 2.30 -5.22
N THR A 124 12.02 3.14 -5.66
CA THR A 124 11.22 4.02 -4.81
C THR A 124 10.33 3.21 -3.87
N LEU A 125 9.68 2.15 -4.37
CA LEU A 125 8.88 1.25 -3.55
C LEU A 125 9.73 0.51 -2.51
N ALA A 126 10.86 -0.06 -2.91
CA ALA A 126 11.79 -0.73 -2.01
C ALA A 126 12.30 0.20 -0.90
N ARG A 127 12.65 1.44 -1.27
CA ARG A 127 13.06 2.48 -0.31
C ARG A 127 11.94 2.80 0.67
N ARG A 128 10.70 3.01 0.19
CA ARG A 128 9.53 3.27 1.05
C ARG A 128 9.24 2.13 2.01
N LYS A 129 9.24 0.87 1.53
CA LYS A 129 9.08 -0.32 2.39
C LYS A 129 10.13 -0.36 3.50
N LYS A 130 11.41 -0.12 3.14
CA LYS A 130 12.50 -0.05 4.13
C LYS A 130 12.33 1.10 5.12
N GLU A 131 11.93 2.28 4.65
CA GLU A 131 11.68 3.45 5.48
C GLU A 131 10.52 3.24 6.44
N ALA A 132 9.47 2.55 6.01
CA ALA A 132 8.33 2.20 6.84
C ALA A 132 8.73 1.33 8.04
N LEU A 133 9.75 0.47 7.90
CA LEU A 133 10.28 -0.35 9.01
C LEU A 133 11.06 0.46 10.05
N ILE A 134 11.55 1.66 9.72
CA ILE A 134 12.33 2.48 10.65
C ILE A 134 11.39 3.06 11.70
N GLY A 135 11.65 2.75 12.96
CA GLY A 135 10.82 3.17 14.08
C GLY A 135 10.98 2.26 15.29
N THR A 136 10.16 2.51 16.31
CA THR A 136 10.04 1.63 17.47
C THR A 136 8.77 0.81 17.36
N TRP A 137 8.93 -0.50 17.46
CA TRP A 137 7.88 -1.51 17.32
C TRP A 137 7.75 -2.27 18.61
N GLU A 138 6.60 -2.18 19.25
CA GLU A 138 6.25 -2.91 20.46
C GLU A 138 5.47 -4.17 20.08
N ILE A 139 5.84 -5.31 20.67
CA ILE A 139 5.15 -6.58 20.42
C ILE A 139 3.80 -6.53 21.16
N GLU A 140 2.70 -6.57 20.40
CA GLU A 140 1.35 -6.62 20.95
C GLU A 140 0.84 -8.05 21.11
N LYS A 141 1.07 -8.89 20.10
CA LYS A 141 0.57 -10.26 20.06
C LYS A 141 1.62 -11.22 19.52
N VAL A 142 1.55 -12.43 20.04
CA VAL A 142 2.40 -13.55 19.64
C VAL A 142 1.46 -14.70 19.32
N HIS A 143 1.53 -15.19 18.09
CA HIS A 143 0.84 -16.40 17.68
C HIS A 143 1.88 -17.51 17.53
N LEU A 144 1.59 -18.63 18.18
CA LEU A 144 2.38 -19.84 18.14
C LEU A 144 1.42 -20.97 17.75
N ASP A 145 1.84 -21.86 16.86
CA ASP A 145 1.03 -23.00 16.41
C ASP A 145 0.90 -24.11 17.47
N ASN A 146 1.21 -23.86 18.75
CA ASN A 146 1.10 -24.83 19.83
C ASN A 146 0.45 -24.27 21.11
N SER A 147 -0.01 -25.18 21.97
CA SER A 147 -0.77 -24.93 23.20
C SER A 147 -0.03 -24.12 24.28
N ASP A 148 1.26 -23.83 24.11
CA ASP A 148 2.07 -23.01 25.03
C ASP A 148 1.97 -21.49 24.76
N ALA A 149 0.98 -21.06 23.98
CA ALA A 149 0.85 -19.68 23.51
C ALA A 149 0.71 -18.65 24.65
N LEU A 150 -0.03 -18.99 25.72
CA LEU A 150 -0.35 -18.04 26.79
C LEU A 150 0.87 -17.67 27.65
N SER A 151 1.67 -18.66 28.07
CA SER A 151 2.86 -18.42 28.90
C SER A 151 3.94 -17.63 28.13
N LYS A 152 4.12 -17.92 26.84
CA LYS A 152 5.06 -17.20 25.97
C LYS A 152 4.58 -15.80 25.60
N GLN A 153 3.26 -15.59 25.52
CA GLN A 153 2.69 -14.26 25.27
C GLN A 153 2.98 -13.30 26.44
N GLU A 154 2.90 -13.77 27.69
CA GLU A 154 3.25 -12.96 28.86
C GLU A 154 4.75 -12.60 28.89
N MET A 155 5.63 -13.53 28.53
CA MET A 155 7.09 -13.28 28.46
C MET A 155 7.51 -12.25 27.40
N LEU A 156 6.67 -12.06 26.38
CA LEU A 156 6.92 -11.18 25.25
C LEU A 156 6.16 -9.85 25.36
N LYS A 157 5.26 -9.70 26.34
CA LYS A 157 4.56 -8.45 26.61
C LYS A 157 5.54 -7.34 27.01
N GLY A 158 5.38 -6.15 26.44
CA GLY A 158 6.24 -5.00 26.71
C GLY A 158 7.65 -5.11 26.11
N ARG A 159 7.89 -6.13 25.27
CA ARG A 159 9.10 -6.21 24.44
C ARG A 159 8.97 -5.28 23.26
N TRP A 160 10.09 -4.67 22.89
CA TRP A 160 10.14 -3.78 21.73
C TRP A 160 11.44 -3.94 20.95
N ILE A 161 11.39 -3.56 19.68
CA ILE A 161 12.55 -3.41 18.79
C ILE A 161 12.50 -2.04 18.10
N LYS A 162 13.63 -1.34 18.14
CA LYS A 162 13.86 -0.07 17.45
C LYS A 162 14.80 -0.28 16.27
N LEU A 163 14.28 -0.12 15.06
CA LEU A 163 15.06 -0.16 13.82
C LEU A 163 15.46 1.27 13.43
N LYS A 164 16.76 1.55 13.34
CA LYS A 164 17.28 2.88 12.98
C LYS A 164 17.66 2.98 11.51
N SER A 165 17.56 4.17 10.93
CA SER A 165 17.88 4.45 9.52
C SER A 165 19.31 4.07 9.11
N ASN A 166 20.26 4.13 10.03
CA ASN A 166 21.65 3.75 9.81
C ASN A 166 21.91 2.22 9.81
N GLY A 167 20.85 1.40 9.79
CA GLY A 167 20.95 -0.06 9.77
C GLY A 167 21.33 -0.70 11.11
N SER A 168 21.32 0.06 12.22
CA SER A 168 21.43 -0.50 13.57
C SER A 168 20.07 -0.72 14.21
N PHE A 169 19.97 -1.70 15.12
CA PHE A 169 18.78 -1.91 15.93
C PHE A 169 19.13 -1.96 17.42
N ILE A 170 18.12 -1.72 18.25
CA ILE A 170 18.13 -1.97 19.69
C ILE A 170 16.82 -2.69 20.03
N SER A 171 16.84 -3.68 20.90
CA SER A 171 15.63 -4.31 21.43
C SER A 171 15.67 -4.38 22.95
N GLY A 172 14.51 -4.40 23.59
CA GLY A 172 14.40 -4.29 25.04
C GLY A 172 13.11 -4.82 25.61
N SER A 173 12.93 -4.58 26.91
CA SER A 173 11.71 -4.87 27.66
C SER A 173 11.46 -3.71 28.62
N GLY A 174 10.25 -3.14 28.59
CA GLY A 174 9.96 -1.92 29.36
C GLY A 174 10.97 -0.81 29.04
N THR A 175 11.61 -0.23 30.06
CA THR A 175 12.62 0.83 29.89
C THR A 175 14.03 0.32 29.62
N GLN A 176 14.28 -0.99 29.70
CA GLN A 176 15.62 -1.56 29.62
C GLN A 176 15.95 -2.02 28.20
N ALA A 177 17.04 -1.51 27.64
CA ALA A 177 17.64 -2.04 26.42
C ALA A 177 18.41 -3.33 26.75
N ILE A 178 18.13 -4.39 26.00
CA ILE A 178 18.65 -5.73 26.27
C ILE A 178 19.62 -6.15 25.18
N ASN A 179 19.34 -5.88 23.90
CA ASN A 179 20.17 -6.31 22.77
C ASN A 179 20.33 -5.20 21.74
N ALA A 180 21.40 -5.25 20.97
CA ALA A 180 21.70 -4.32 19.89
C ALA A 180 22.50 -5.02 18.79
N GLY A 181 22.48 -4.44 17.60
CA GLY A 181 23.25 -4.95 16.48
C GLY A 181 22.88 -4.31 15.16
N LYS A 182 22.91 -5.08 14.08
CA LYS A 182 22.60 -4.62 12.72
C LYS A 182 21.34 -5.28 12.18
N TRP A 183 20.61 -4.55 11.35
CA TRP A 183 19.48 -5.08 10.60
C TRP A 183 19.64 -4.78 9.11
N LYS A 184 19.05 -5.65 8.29
CA LYS A 184 18.97 -5.50 6.84
C LYS A 184 17.62 -6.00 6.35
N PHE A 185 16.96 -5.20 5.53
CA PHE A 185 15.74 -5.61 4.82
C PHE A 185 16.10 -6.00 3.38
N ASP A 186 15.50 -7.08 2.91
CA ASP A 186 15.55 -7.58 1.55
C ASP A 186 14.14 -7.45 0.96
N ASP A 187 13.98 -6.51 0.05
CA ASP A 187 12.72 -6.12 -0.58
C ASP A 187 12.18 -7.15 -1.57
N LYS A 188 13.06 -7.99 -2.13
CA LYS A 188 12.67 -9.05 -3.07
C LYS A 188 12.02 -10.23 -2.38
N THR A 189 12.40 -10.46 -1.13
CA THR A 189 11.93 -11.59 -0.31
C THR A 189 11.05 -11.15 0.85
N ASP A 190 10.77 -9.85 0.95
CA ASP A 190 10.18 -9.18 2.11
C ASP A 190 10.76 -9.72 3.43
N SER A 191 12.10 -9.82 3.51
CA SER A 191 12.78 -10.44 4.65
C SER A 191 13.60 -9.44 5.47
N LEU A 192 13.38 -9.42 6.78
CA LEU A 192 14.16 -8.68 7.76
C LEU A 192 15.18 -9.62 8.43
N ALA A 193 16.46 -9.37 8.17
CA ALA A 193 17.56 -10.02 8.86
C ALA A 193 18.03 -9.16 10.05
N ILE A 194 18.07 -9.76 11.24
CA ILE A 194 18.60 -9.17 12.47
C ILE A 194 19.88 -9.92 12.85
N HIS A 195 20.98 -9.19 13.06
CA HIS A 195 22.26 -9.70 13.54
C HIS A 195 22.58 -9.06 14.88
N GLY A 196 22.36 -9.80 15.97
CA GLY A 196 22.70 -9.35 17.32
C GLY A 196 24.20 -9.39 17.58
N ASN A 197 24.67 -8.47 18.42
CA ASN A 197 26.06 -8.46 18.88
C ASN A 197 26.33 -9.51 19.98
N MET A 198 25.29 -10.00 20.64
CA MET A 198 25.39 -11.07 21.64
C MET A 198 25.36 -12.47 20.99
N ASN A 199 26.11 -13.41 21.59
CA ASN A 199 26.15 -14.83 21.24
C ASN A 199 26.52 -15.14 19.78
N GLY A 200 27.77 -14.84 19.40
CA GLY A 200 28.39 -15.41 18.19
C GLY A 200 27.77 -15.00 16.84
N GLY A 201 27.02 -13.90 16.79
CA GLY A 201 26.46 -13.40 15.53
C GLY A 201 25.18 -14.12 15.09
N THR A 202 24.29 -14.45 16.04
CA THR A 202 23.02 -15.09 15.71
C THR A 202 22.26 -14.24 14.68
N ARG A 203 22.03 -14.85 13.50
CA ARG A 203 21.26 -14.27 12.40
C ARG A 203 19.85 -14.81 12.44
N ILE A 204 18.90 -13.96 12.83
CA ILE A 204 17.48 -14.28 12.74
C ILE A 204 16.95 -13.63 11.47
N ARG A 205 16.17 -14.37 10.69
CA ARG A 205 15.45 -13.82 9.54
C ARG A 205 13.96 -13.95 9.80
N TRP A 206 13.25 -12.87 9.51
CA TRP A 206 11.81 -12.79 9.57
C TRP A 206 11.30 -12.49 8.17
N LYS A 207 10.19 -13.11 7.77
CA LYS A 207 9.31 -12.57 6.75
C LYS A 207 8.55 -11.39 7.35
N VAL A 208 8.39 -10.35 6.55
CA VAL A 208 7.79 -9.09 6.94
C VAL A 208 6.52 -8.89 6.14
N LYS A 209 5.44 -8.53 6.83
CA LYS A 209 4.26 -7.95 6.20
C LYS A 209 3.89 -6.67 6.93
N LEU A 210 3.85 -5.55 6.21
CA LEU A 210 3.32 -4.29 6.70
C LEU A 210 1.85 -4.25 6.31
N ALA A 211 0.93 -4.31 7.28
CA ALA A 211 -0.50 -4.22 6.94
C ALA A 211 -1.08 -2.81 7.09
N LYS A 212 -0.36 -1.91 7.81
CA LYS A 212 -0.72 -0.50 8.07
C LYS A 212 0.55 0.29 8.43
N PRO A 213 0.56 1.63 8.37
CA PRO A 213 1.69 2.43 8.87
C PRO A 213 2.05 2.13 10.34
N HIS A 214 1.12 1.58 11.11
CA HIS A 214 1.29 1.30 12.54
C HIS A 214 1.43 -0.18 12.89
N TYR A 215 1.30 -1.11 11.92
CA TYR A 215 1.32 -2.55 12.21
C TYR A 215 2.32 -3.31 11.35
N LEU A 216 3.22 -4.02 12.03
CA LEU A 216 4.26 -4.87 11.46
C LEU A 216 4.02 -6.32 11.88
N TYR A 217 3.89 -7.20 10.90
CA TYR A 217 3.81 -8.64 11.12
C TYR A 217 5.17 -9.26 10.80
N LEU A 218 5.72 -10.01 11.75
CA LEU A 218 6.96 -10.77 11.58
C LEU A 218 6.63 -12.25 11.68
N SER A 219 6.94 -13.03 10.66
CA SER A 219 6.79 -14.48 10.70
C SER A 219 8.09 -15.21 10.38
N GLY A 220 8.36 -16.29 11.09
CA GLY A 220 9.53 -17.13 10.80
C GLY A 220 9.85 -18.13 11.88
N SER A 221 10.71 -19.08 11.52
CA SER A 221 11.31 -20.01 12.45
C SER A 221 12.59 -19.40 13.02
N SER A 222 12.63 -19.26 14.34
CA SER A 222 13.87 -18.97 15.05
C SER A 222 14.75 -20.22 15.00
N GLN A 223 16.07 -20.07 14.89
CA GLN A 223 17.00 -21.21 15.05
C GLN A 223 16.85 -21.91 16.41
N PHE A 224 16.17 -21.26 17.37
CA PHE A 224 15.88 -21.79 18.70
C PHE A 224 14.44 -22.32 18.87
N GLN A 225 13.60 -22.28 17.83
CA GLN A 225 12.21 -22.75 17.90
C GLN A 225 11.85 -23.54 16.64
N THR A 226 11.40 -24.78 16.83
CA THR A 226 10.91 -25.67 15.77
C THR A 226 9.52 -25.27 15.25
N THR A 227 8.94 -24.21 15.79
CA THR A 227 7.58 -23.75 15.53
C THR A 227 7.63 -22.37 14.86
N ASP A 228 6.77 -22.14 13.88
CA ASP A 228 6.60 -20.83 13.29
C ASP A 228 6.02 -19.86 14.34
N VAL A 229 6.68 -18.71 14.47
CA VAL A 229 6.22 -17.62 15.34
C VAL A 229 5.68 -16.53 14.45
N MET A 230 4.50 -16.01 14.77
CA MET A 230 4.02 -14.75 14.20
C MET A 230 3.91 -13.69 15.27
N LEU A 231 4.59 -12.57 15.07
CA LEU A 231 4.53 -11.40 15.94
C LEU A 231 3.68 -10.34 15.26
N THR A 232 2.72 -9.79 15.99
CA THR A 232 2.07 -8.53 15.63
C THR A 232 2.72 -7.44 16.46
N CYS A 233 3.35 -6.49 15.80
CA CYS A 233 3.99 -5.35 16.43
C CYS A 233 3.25 -4.07 16.08
N LYS A 234 3.06 -3.20 17.07
CA LYS A 234 2.52 -1.86 16.90
C LYS A 234 3.62 -0.81 17.00
N ARG A 235 3.53 0.18 16.14
CA ARG A 235 4.43 1.33 16.16
C ARG A 235 4.17 2.18 17.41
N SER A 236 5.20 2.43 18.21
CA SER A 236 5.08 3.14 19.50
C SER A 236 5.73 4.54 19.52
N ASP A 237 6.41 4.94 18.44
CA ASP A 237 7.07 6.25 18.34
C ASP A 237 6.13 7.39 17.90
N GLY A 238 4.81 7.16 17.86
CA GLY A 238 3.80 8.18 17.58
C GLY A 238 3.81 8.72 16.15
N LYS A 239 4.45 8.01 15.22
CA LYS A 239 4.53 8.35 13.79
C LYS A 239 3.60 7.49 12.92
#